data_AF-A0A7K6N9K4-F1
#
_entry.id   AF-A0A7K6N9K4-F1
#
_cell.length_a   1.000
_cell.length_b   1.000
_cell.length_c   1.000
_cell.angle_alpha   90.00
_cell.angle_beta   90.00
_cell.angle_gamma   90.00
#
_symmetry.space_group_name_H-M   'P 1'
#
loop_
_entity.id
_entity.type
_entity.pdbx_description
1 polymer ?
#
loop_
_entity_poly.entity_id
_entity_poly.type
_entity_poly.pdbx_seq_one_letter_code
_entity_poly.pdbx_strand_id
1 'polypeptide(L)' 'MGQFDHPNIIRLEGVVTKSRPVMIITEFMENGALDSFLRVRQGGAMQADVQLWSLGLR' A
#
# COMPACT_ATOMS: atom_id res chain seq x y z
N MET A 1 5.26 1.96 -18.12
CA MET A 1 4.99 0.64 -17.52
C MET A 1 5.61 -0.49 -18.34
N GLY A 2 5.28 -0.68 -19.63
CA GLY A 2 5.88 -1.76 -20.45
C GLY A 2 7.37 -1.61 -20.83
N GLN A 3 8.09 -0.66 -20.24
CA GLN A 3 9.53 -0.41 -20.48
C GLN A 3 10.37 -0.59 -19.20
N PHE A 4 9.73 -0.86 -18.06
CA PHE A 4 10.41 -1.06 -16.79
C PHE A 4 10.37 -2.54 -16.44
N ASP A 5 11.56 -3.15 -16.42
CA ASP A 5 11.77 -4.51 -15.94
C ASP A 5 12.80 -4.43 -14.80
N HIS A 6 12.30 -4.34 -13.57
CA HIS A 6 13.11 -4.17 -12.37
C HIS A 6 12.38 -4.77 -11.16
N PRO A 7 13.07 -5.48 -10.25
CA PRO A 7 12.43 -6.18 -9.12
C PRO A 7 11.64 -5.29 -8.15
N ASN A 8 11.91 -3.98 -8.14
CA ASN A 8 11.24 -3.02 -7.25
C ASN A 8 10.21 -2.13 -7.98
N ILE A 9 9.81 -2.49 -9.21
CA ILE A 9 8.78 -1.78 -9.98
C ILE A 9 7.66 -2.77 -10.29
N ILE A 10 6.42 -2.38 -10.03
CA ILE A 10 5.26 -3.24 -10.30
C ILE A 10 5.17 -3.57 -11.80
N ARG A 11 5.10 -4.86 -12.10
CA ARG A 11 5.02 -5.36 -13.47
C ARG A 11 3.60 -5.24 -14.00
N LEU A 12 3.49 -4.62 -15.18
CA LEU A 12 2.26 -4.59 -15.96
C LEU A 12 2.21 -5.84 -16.85
N GLU A 13 1.26 -6.72 -16.60
CA GLU A 13 1.03 -7.96 -17.35
C GLU A 13 0.23 -7.72 -18.63
N GLY A 14 -0.72 -6.78 -18.59
CA GLY A 14 -1.58 -6.52 -19.73
C GLY A 14 -2.60 -5.41 -19.53
N VAL A 15 -3.31 -5.09 -20.61
CA VAL A 15 -4.38 -4.10 -20.62
C VAL A 15 -5.60 -4.66 -21.34
N VAL A 16 -6.79 -4.41 -20.80
CA VAL A 16 -8.06 -4.76 -21.43
C VAL A 16 -8.68 -3.47 -21.97
N THR A 17 -8.65 -3.33 -23.29
CA THR A 17 -9.11 -2.12 -24.00
C THR A 17 -10.30 -2.37 -24.92
N LYS A 18 -10.61 -3.64 -25.22
CA LYS A 18 -11.68 -4.03 -26.14
C LYS A 18 -13.10 -3.82 -25.60
N SER A 19 -13.24 -3.73 -24.27
CA SER A 19 -14.52 -3.49 -23.58
C SER A 19 -14.34 -2.40 -22.54
N ARG A 20 -15.45 -1.77 -22.13
CA ARG A 20 -15.47 -0.80 -21.02
C ARG A 20 -15.95 -1.49 -19.73
N PRO A 21 -15.37 -1.16 -18.56
CA PRO A 21 -14.29 -0.18 -18.35
C PRO A 21 -12.93 -0.68 -18.84
N VAL A 22 -12.02 0.26 -19.16
CA VAL A 22 -10.63 -0.07 -19.44
C VAL A 22 -9.99 -0.59 -18.15
N MET A 23 -9.27 -1.71 -18.24
CA MET A 23 -8.63 -2.34 -17.09
C MET A 23 -7.13 -2.56 -17.34
N ILE A 24 -6.37 -2.58 -16.25
CA ILE A 24 -4.96 -2.98 -16.24
C ILE A 24 -4.80 -4.26 -15.42
N ILE A 25 -3.87 -5.11 -15.84
CA ILE A 25 -3.53 -6.35 -15.15
C ILE A 25 -2.09 -6.19 -14.68
N THR A 26 -1.86 -6.32 -13.38
CA THR A 26 -0.53 -6.26 -12.75
C THR A 26 -0.28 -7.54 -11.97
N GLU A 27 0.96 -7.75 -11.54
CA GLU A 27 1.25 -8.78 -10.55
C GLU A 27 0.48 -8.57 -9.24
N PHE A 28 0.28 -9.66 -8.49
CA PHE A 28 -0.41 -9.60 -7.20
C PHE A 28 0.55 -9.28 -6.07
N MET A 29 0.19 -8.29 -5.25
CA MET A 29 0.93 -7.90 -4.06
C MET A 29 0.23 -8.47 -2.83
N GLU A 30 0.70 -9.62 -2.32
CA GLU A 30 0.08 -10.34 -1.19
C GLU A 30 -0.10 -9.46 0.06
N ASN A 31 0.85 -8.55 0.29
CA ASN A 31 0.85 -7.64 1.45
C ASN A 31 0.06 -6.35 1.22
N GLY A 32 -0.54 -6.17 0.03
CA GLY A 32 -1.28 -4.98 -0.34
C GLY A 32 -0.42 -3.71 -0.36
N ALA A 33 -1.05 -2.58 -0.09
CA ALA A 33 -0.39 -1.28 -0.10
C ALA A 33 0.58 -1.15 1.09
N LEU A 34 1.78 -0.63 0.81
CA LEU A 34 2.86 -0.51 1.80
C LEU A 34 2.44 0.32 3.02
N ASP A 35 1.68 1.39 2.82
CA ASP A 35 1.21 2.25 3.91
C ASP A 35 0.29 1.48 4.88
N SER A 36 -0.59 0.64 4.35
CA SER A 36 -1.51 -0.20 5.11
C SER A 36 -0.76 -1.31 5.83
N PHE A 37 0.18 -1.95 5.12
CA PHE A 37 1.07 -2.96 5.69
C PHE A 37 1.90 -2.41 6.85
N LEU A 38 2.47 -1.21 6.69
CA LEU A 38 3.26 -0.56 7.74
C LEU A 38 2.38 -0.11 8.91
N ARG A 39 1.18 0.43 8.70
CA ARG A 39 0.27 0.80 9.79
C ARG A 39 -0.09 -0.38 10.69
N VAL A 40 -0.32 -1.56 10.12
CA VAL A 40 -0.62 -2.78 10.89
C VAL A 40 0.61 -3.26 11.66
N ARG A 41 1.80 -3.21 11.04
CA ARG A 41 3.05 -3.71 11.65
C ARG A 41 3.72 -2.73 12.61
N GLN A 42 3.46 -1.44 12.48
CA GLN A 42 3.87 -0.41 13.44
C GLN A 42 2.95 -0.35 14.67
N GLY A 43 2.06 -1.34 14.86
CA GLY A 43 1.08 -1.41 15.93
C GLY A 43 1.45 -0.64 17.20
N GLY A 44 0.71 0.44 17.48
CA GLY A 44 0.58 1.00 18.82
C GLY A 44 1.57 2.08 19.29
N ALA A 45 2.65 2.41 18.56
CA ALA A 45 3.66 3.32 19.12
C ALA A 45 3.30 4.81 19.11
N MET A 46 2.31 5.26 18.31
CA MET A 46 2.07 6.70 18.11
C MET A 46 0.66 7.18 18.49
N GLN A 47 -0.24 6.30 18.91
CA GLN A 47 -1.59 6.69 19.33
C GLN A 47 -1.81 6.63 20.86
N ALA A 48 -1.02 5.85 21.60
CA ALA A 48 -1.10 5.80 23.05
C ALA A 48 -0.45 7.02 23.74
N ASP A 49 0.64 7.57 23.16
CA ASP A 49 1.35 8.68 23.79
C ASP A 49 0.57 10.00 23.65
N VAL A 50 -0.02 10.26 22.48
CA VAL A 50 -0.77 11.51 22.20
C VAL A 50 -1.99 11.68 23.12
N GLN A 51 -2.64 10.59 23.55
CA GLN A 51 -3.75 10.67 24.53
C GLN A 51 -3.27 10.97 25.95
N LEU A 52 -2.14 10.38 26.37
CA LEU A 52 -1.59 10.59 27.72
C LEU A 52 -1.09 12.04 27.92
N TRP A 53 -0.49 12.65 26.89
CA TRP A 53 -0.11 14.08 26.92
C TRP A 53 -1.32 15.03 27.00
N SER A 54 -2.47 14.67 26.42
CA SER A 54 -3.71 15.46 26.50
C SER A 54 -4.45 15.34 27.85
N LEU A 55 -4.19 14.26 28.59
CA LEU A 55 -4.82 13.95 29.88
C LEU A 55 -3.94 14.33 31.09
N GLY A 56 -2.69 14.76 30.87
CA GLY A 56 -1.79 15.19 31.94
C GLY A 56 -1.39 14.08 32.94
N LEU A 57 -1.40 12.82 32.51
CA LEU A 57 -1.08 11.66 33.37
C LEU A 57 0.40 11.20 33.27
N ARG A 58 1.29 12.15 33.02
CA ARG A 58 2.73 12.09 33.29
C ARG A 58 3.18 13.42 33.88
#